data_AF-A0A3N5GE79-F1
#
_entry.id   AF-A0A3N5GE79-F1
#
_cell.length_a   1.000
_cell.length_b   1.000
_cell.length_c   1.000
_cell.angle_alpha   90.00
_cell.angle_beta   90.00
_cell.angle_gamma   90.00
#
_symmetry.space_group_name_H-M   'P 1'
#
loop_
_entity.id
_entity.type
_entity.pdbx_description
1 polymer ?
#
loop_
_entity_poly.entity_id
_entity_poly.type
_entity_poly.pdbx_seq_one_letter_code
_entity_poly.pdbx_strand_id
1 'polypeptide(L)' 'MRKLFGTDGVRGLANTDLSPLIALQLGTTAAHVLIERKSDATVLVGRDPRLSGDVL' A
#
# COMPACT_ATOMS: atom_id res chain seq x y z
N MET A 1 17.74 -10.89 -0.91
CA MET A 1 16.34 -10.64 -0.52
C MET A 1 16.07 -9.15 -0.62
N ARG A 2 15.35 -8.67 -1.64
CA ARG A 2 15.05 -7.24 -1.76
C ARG A 2 14.05 -6.88 -0.66
N LYS A 3 14.40 -5.97 0.24
CA LYS A 3 13.47 -5.45 1.25
C LYS A 3 12.35 -4.71 0.51
N LEU A 4 11.09 -5.07 0.78
CA LEU A 4 9.92 -4.39 0.20
C LEU A 4 9.81 -2.95 0.74
N PHE A 5 10.09 -2.76 2.02
CA PHE A 5 10.14 -1.46 2.68
C PHE A 5 11.55 -0.86 2.61
N GLY A 6 11.67 0.35 2.07
CA GLY A 6 12.83 1.22 2.21
C GLY A 6 12.70 2.12 3.46
N THR A 7 13.44 3.24 3.47
CA THR A 7 13.40 4.22 4.56
C THR A 7 12.01 4.86 4.71
N ASP A 8 11.39 5.24 3.60
CA ASP A 8 10.11 5.97 3.56
C ASP A 8 9.00 5.13 2.90
N GLY A 9 8.89 3.86 3.29
CA GLY A 9 7.88 2.94 2.78
C GLY A 9 8.29 2.19 1.51
N VAL A 10 7.28 1.71 0.77
CA VAL A 10 7.46 0.96 -0.48
C VAL A 10 7.42 1.92 -1.66
N ARG A 11 8.50 1.96 -2.45
CA ARG A 11 8.63 2.85 -3.61
C ARG A 11 9.15 2.09 -4.83
N GLY A 12 8.74 2.53 -6.00
CA GLY A 12 9.15 1.96 -7.26
C GLY A 12 8.43 2.62 -8.44
N LEU A 13 8.83 2.24 -9.65
CA LEU A 13 8.10 2.63 -10.86
C LEU A 13 6.70 2.00 -10.85
N ALA A 14 5.68 2.82 -11.12
CA ALA A 14 4.30 2.37 -11.16
C ALA A 14 4.08 1.35 -12.28
N ASN A 15 3.27 0.33 -12.02
CA ASN A 15 2.97 -0.78 -12.94
C ASN A 15 4.15 -1.69 -13.28
N THR A 16 5.30 -1.53 -12.63
CA THR A 16 6.45 -2.45 -12.72
C THR A 16 6.90 -2.86 -11.32
N ASP A 17 7.74 -2.06 -10.66
CA ASP A 17 8.20 -2.31 -9.29
C ASP A 17 7.05 -2.18 -8.28
N LEU A 18 6.19 -1.16 -8.45
CA LEU A 18 4.98 -0.93 -7.66
C LEU A 18 3.75 -1.21 -8.54
N SER A 19 3.36 -2.47 -8.59
CA SER A 19 2.19 -2.93 -9.35
C SER A 19 0.90 -2.81 -8.52
N PRO A 20 -0.28 -2.76 -9.17
CA PRO A 20 -1.57 -2.72 -8.47
C PRO A 20 -1.78 -3.93 -7.54
N LEU A 21 -1.27 -5.10 -7.92
CA LEU A 21 -1.31 -6.29 -7.08
C LEU A 21 -0.51 -6.11 -5.78
N ILE A 22 0.68 -5.50 -5.87
CA ILE A 22 1.49 -5.20 -4.69
C ILE A 22 0.78 -4.17 -3.80
N ALA A 23 0.16 -3.13 -4.38
CA ALA A 23 -0.60 -2.14 -3.62
C ALA A 23 -1.77 -2.77 -2.85
N LEU A 24 -2.54 -3.65 -3.51
CA LEU A 24 -3.63 -4.40 -2.87
C LEU A 24 -3.12 -5.28 -1.72
N GLN A 25 -2.03 -6.01 -1.93
CA GLN A 25 -1.42 -6.86 -0.90
C GLN A 25 -0.90 -6.05 0.29
N LEU A 26 -0.34 -4.87 0.05
CA LEU A 26 0.09 -3.97 1.11
C LEU A 26 -1.09 -3.49 1.93
N GLY A 27 -2.20 -3.08 1.30
CA GLY A 27 -3.41 -2.64 1.99
C GLY A 27 -4.02 -3.73 2.85
N THR A 28 -4.20 -4.94 2.32
CA THR A 28 -4.77 -6.07 3.06
C THR A 28 -3.88 -6.53 4.21
N THR A 29 -2.56 -6.56 3.99
CA THR A 29 -1.59 -6.91 5.04
C THR A 29 -1.52 -5.84 6.11
N ALA A 30 -1.52 -4.56 5.73
CA ALA A 30 -1.55 -3.44 6.67
C ALA A 30 -2.81 -3.49 7.54
N ALA A 31 -3.98 -3.73 6.94
CA ALA A 31 -5.22 -3.93 7.67
C ALA A 31 -5.12 -5.11 8.66
N HIS A 32 -4.62 -6.26 8.20
CA HIS A 32 -4.47 -7.44 9.05
C HIS A 32 -3.52 -7.23 10.25
N VAL A 33 -2.43 -6.49 10.05
CA VAL A 33 -1.41 -6.26 11.08
C VAL A 33 -1.78 -5.12 12.03
N LEU A 34 -2.35 -4.02 11.51
CA LEU A 34 -2.59 -2.80 12.28
C LEU A 34 -3.96 -2.76 12.96
N ILE A 35 -4.92 -3.57 12.52
CA ILE A 35 -6.28 -3.58 13.09
C ILE A 35 -6.40 -4.76 14.06
N GLU A 36 -6.39 -4.47 15.37
CA GLU A 36 -6.50 -5.47 16.46
C GLU A 36 -7.90 -6.09 16.59
N ARG A 37 -8.33 -6.90 15.62
CA ARG A 37 -9.66 -7.56 15.58
C ARG A 37 -10.85 -6.62 15.81
N LYS A 38 -10.67 -5.30 15.64
CA LYS A 38 -11.77 -4.33 15.63
C LYS A 38 -12.52 -4.51 14.32
N SER A 39 -13.78 -4.92 14.42
CA SER A 39 -14.69 -5.13 13.29
C SER A 39 -14.92 -3.87 12.46
N ASP A 40 -14.83 -2.68 13.09
CA ASP A 40 -15.29 -1.42 12.49
C ASP A 40 -14.17 -0.38 12.38
N ALA A 41 -12.94 -0.85 12.14
CA ALA A 41 -11.81 0.06 11.95
C ALA A 41 -11.94 0.84 10.63
N THR A 42 -11.78 2.16 10.71
CA THR A 42 -11.77 3.06 9.56
C THR A 42 -10.34 3.43 9.20
N VAL A 43 -9.98 3.33 7.92
CA VAL A 43 -8.66 3.72 7.39
C VAL A 43 -8.84 4.87 6.40
N LEU A 44 -8.04 5.91 6.54
CA LEU A 44 -7.98 7.02 5.58
C LEU A 44 -6.83 6.78 4.61
N VAL A 45 -7.11 6.91 3.31
CA VAL A 45 -6.11 6.77 2.24
C VAL A 45 -5.99 8.10 1.51
N GLY A 46 -4.76 8.61 1.40
CA GLY A 46 -4.44 9.83 0.67
C GLY A 46 -3.51 9.53 -0.50
N ARG A 47 -3.57 10.37 -1.54
CA ARG A 47 -2.68 10.29 -2.71
C ARG A 47 -2.27 11.68 -3.19
N ASP A 48 -1.16 11.73 -3.92
CA ASP A 48 -0.74 12.90 -4.68
C ASP A 48 -1.42 12.93 -6.08
N PRO A 49 -1.18 13.93 -6.95
CA PRO A 49 -1.89 14.05 -8.23
C PRO A 49 -1.33 13.15 -9.35
N ARG A 50 -0.50 12.14 -9.05
CA ARG A 50 0.05 11.25 -10.08
C ARG A 50 -1.05 10.41 -10.72
N LEU A 51 -0.95 10.24 -12.04
CA LEU A 51 -1.88 9.43 -12.84
C LEU A 51 -2.02 8.00 -12.31
N SER A 52 -0.93 7.40 -11.84
CA SER A 52 -0.95 6.04 -11.29
C SER A 52 -1.75 5.91 -9.99
N GLY A 53 -2.01 7.02 -9.28
CA GLY A 53 -2.65 6.99 -7.97
C GLY A 53 -4.13 6.63 -7.99
N ASP A 54 -4.79 6.63 -9.14
CA ASP A 54 -6.17 6.11 -9.27
C ASP A 54 -6.21 4.58 -9.36
N VAL A 55 -5.10 3.95 -9.74
CA VAL A 55 -4.99 2.51 -9.97
C VAL A 55 -4.33 1.79 -8.77
N LEU A 56 -3.46 2.50 -8.04
CA LEU A 56 -2.74 2.00 -6.86
C LEU A 56 -3.55 2.25 -5.58
#